data_AF-A0A4Q7MYE5-F1
#
_entry.id   AF-A0A4Q7MYE5-F1
#
_cell.length_a   1.000
_cell.length_b   1.000
_cell.length_c   1.000
_cell.angle_alpha   90.00
_cell.angle_beta   90.00
_cell.angle_gamma   90.00
#
_symmetry.space_group_name_H-M   'P 1'
#
loop_
_entity.id
_entity.type
_entity.pdbx_description
1 polymer ?
#
loop_
_entity_poly.entity_id
_entity_poly.type
_entity_poly.pdbx_seq_one_letter_code
_entity_poly.pdbx_strand_id
1 'polypeptide(L)'
;MKPTIFLPAIAAIILAGCQSTSPYGKITLRGFSFNDSGLSVITYQINDKAGTMTVLYSDTPHQQLKLVTYRQQENKFWYGSKINGDLLKVETADRKGYYHSEPGKVVDTPARIRFILDQQPAAFPQ
;
A
#
# COMPACT_ATOMS: atom_id res chain seq x y z
N MET A 1 48.99 37.71 -32.41
CA MET A 1 48.66 36.65 -31.44
C MET A 1 47.34 37.03 -30.80
N LYS A 2 46.25 36.29 -31.06
CA LYS A 2 44.88 36.57 -30.58
C LYS A 2 44.43 35.41 -29.68
N PRO A 3 43.95 35.67 -28.47
CA PRO A 3 43.14 34.70 -27.74
C PRO A 3 41.69 35.17 -27.82
N THR A 4 40.82 34.39 -28.45
CA THR A 4 39.39 34.54 -28.25
C THR A 4 38.75 33.18 -28.43
N ILE A 5 37.69 32.94 -27.66
CA ILE A 5 36.75 31.81 -27.73
C ILE A 5 37.04 30.68 -26.73
N PHE A 6 36.62 30.88 -25.48
CA PHE A 6 36.13 29.82 -24.58
C PHE A 6 35.07 30.42 -23.66
N LEU A 7 33.89 30.75 -24.19
CA LEU A 7 32.80 31.30 -23.37
C LEU A 7 31.35 30.86 -23.70
N PRO A 8 31.04 29.80 -24.50
CA PRO A 8 29.65 29.36 -24.61
C PRO A 8 29.26 28.21 -23.66
N ALA A 9 30.22 27.53 -23.02
CA ALA A 9 29.91 26.28 -22.29
C ALA A 9 29.18 26.49 -20.95
N ILE A 10 29.35 27.64 -20.29
CA ILE A 10 28.78 27.89 -18.95
C ILE A 10 27.28 28.23 -19.03
N ALA A 11 26.83 28.87 -20.10
CA ALA A 11 25.43 29.27 -20.27
C ALA A 11 24.48 28.06 -20.44
N ALA A 12 24.95 26.93 -20.96
CA ALA A 12 24.15 25.72 -21.14
C ALA A 12 23.84 25.00 -19.82
N ILE A 13 24.70 25.14 -18.80
CA ILE A 13 24.53 24.45 -17.51
C ILE A 13 23.43 25.13 -16.67
N ILE A 14 23.23 26.43 -16.83
CA ILE A 14 22.25 27.20 -16.03
C ILE A 14 20.81 26.91 -16.48
N LEU A 15 20.59 26.57 -17.76
CA LEU A 15 19.26 26.31 -18.30
C LEU A 15 18.73 24.89 -18.04
N ALA A 16 19.58 23.95 -17.60
CA ALA A 16 19.16 22.59 -17.25
C ALA A 16 18.56 22.48 -15.84
N GLY A 17 18.69 23.51 -14.99
CA GLY A 17 18.21 23.49 -13.60
C GLY A 17 16.71 23.76 -13.41
N CYS A 18 16.00 24.22 -14.45
CA CYS A 18 14.57 24.52 -14.40
C CYS A 18 13.73 23.41 -15.04
N GLN A 19 13.75 22.22 -14.46
CA GLN A 19 12.62 21.30 -14.60
C GLN A 19 11.84 21.33 -13.30
N SER A 20 10.84 22.21 -13.23
CA SER A 20 9.80 22.20 -12.20
C SER A 20 8.94 20.95 -12.38
N THR A 21 9.51 19.79 -12.10
CA THR A 21 8.71 18.63 -11.75
C THR A 21 8.06 18.96 -10.42
N SER A 22 6.74 19.10 -10.43
CA SER A 22 5.95 19.19 -9.21
C SER A 22 6.49 18.16 -8.20
N PRO A 23 6.77 18.53 -6.94
CA PRO A 23 7.13 17.55 -5.90
C PRO A 23 5.99 16.52 -5.71
N TYR A 24 4.80 16.85 -6.20
CA TYR A 24 3.68 15.95 -6.41
C TYR A 24 3.77 15.42 -7.83
N GLY A 25 4.65 14.43 -8.09
CA GLY A 25 4.71 13.71 -9.36
C GLY A 25 3.31 13.31 -9.85
N LYS A 26 3.17 13.01 -11.16
CA LYS A 26 1.89 12.65 -11.81
C LYS A 26 0.99 11.87 -10.83
N ILE A 27 -0.18 12.44 -10.50
CA ILE A 27 -1.20 11.76 -9.70
C ILE A 27 -1.64 10.56 -10.54
N THR A 28 -1.03 9.40 -10.31
CA THR A 28 -1.53 8.13 -10.79
C THR A 28 -2.83 7.88 -10.06
N LEU A 29 -3.93 7.86 -10.82
CA LEU A 29 -5.19 7.30 -10.34
C LEU A 29 -4.85 5.94 -9.73
N ARG A 30 -5.11 5.75 -8.43
CA ARG A 30 -4.76 4.51 -7.72
C ARG A 30 -5.34 3.34 -8.51
N GLY A 31 -4.51 2.36 -8.84
CA GLY A 31 -5.00 1.05 -9.27
C GLY A 31 -5.97 0.53 -8.20
N PHE A 32 -7.10 -0.03 -8.62
CA PHE A 32 -8.14 -0.67 -7.80
C PHE A 32 -8.19 -0.22 -6.32
N SER A 33 -9.06 0.72 -5.99
CA SER A 33 -9.32 1.08 -4.59
C SER A 33 -10.34 0.14 -3.97
N PHE A 34 -10.02 -0.41 -2.80
CA PHE A 34 -11.01 -1.08 -1.95
C PHE A 34 -11.86 -0.02 -1.24
N ASN A 35 -13.19 -0.15 -1.31
CA ASN A 35 -14.11 0.70 -0.54
C ASN A 35 -14.38 0.05 0.81
N ASP A 36 -13.83 0.62 1.87
CA ASP A 36 -14.01 0.16 3.25
C ASP A 36 -15.13 0.91 4.00
N SER A 37 -15.91 1.74 3.29
CA SER A 37 -17.02 2.49 3.88
C SER A 37 -18.04 1.53 4.51
N GLY A 38 -18.33 1.73 5.79
CA GLY A 38 -19.27 0.90 6.56
C GLY A 38 -18.67 -0.39 7.12
N LEU A 39 -17.39 -0.65 6.88
CA LEU A 39 -16.67 -1.78 7.47
C LEU A 39 -15.96 -1.36 8.76
N SER A 40 -15.83 -2.29 9.71
CA SER A 40 -15.08 -2.06 10.95
C SER A 40 -13.75 -2.82 10.92
N VAL A 41 -12.64 -2.14 11.25
CA VAL A 41 -11.34 -2.81 11.36
C VAL A 41 -11.33 -3.70 12.61
N ILE A 42 -10.98 -4.98 12.44
CA ILE A 42 -10.74 -5.92 13.54
C ILE A 42 -9.27 -5.87 13.93
N THR A 43 -8.37 -6.06 12.96
CA THR A 43 -6.93 -6.09 13.18
C THR A 43 -6.19 -5.89 11.86
N TYR A 44 -4.87 -5.73 11.94
CA TYR A 44 -3.98 -5.64 10.79
C TYR A 44 -2.72 -6.47 11.03
N GLN A 45 -2.07 -6.87 9.93
CA GLN A 45 -0.80 -7.57 9.94
C GLN A 45 0.15 -6.92 8.94
N ILE A 46 1.39 -6.72 9.36
CA ILE A 46 2.49 -6.27 8.50
C ILE A 46 3.38 -7.47 8.22
N ASN A 47 3.68 -7.71 6.94
CA ASN A 47 4.65 -8.71 6.51
C ASN A 47 5.78 -8.03 5.72
N ASP A 48 6.82 -7.60 6.43
CA ASP A 48 7.97 -6.91 5.82
C ASP A 48 8.72 -7.77 4.82
N LYS A 49 8.82 -9.08 5.07
CA LYS A 49 9.49 -10.02 4.15
C LYS A 49 8.79 -10.10 2.80
N ALA A 50 7.45 -10.07 2.80
CA ALA A 50 6.65 -10.07 1.58
C ALA A 50 6.36 -8.66 1.05
N GLY A 51 6.68 -7.61 1.81
CA GLY A 51 6.33 -6.23 1.47
C GLY A 51 4.81 -5.99 1.40
N THR A 52 4.03 -6.63 2.28
CA THR A 52 2.56 -6.50 2.28
C THR A 52 1.99 -6.05 3.62
N MET A 53 0.85 -5.38 3.57
CA MET A 53 0.04 -5.02 4.73
C MET A 53 -1.35 -5.62 4.53
N THR A 54 -1.87 -6.30 5.54
CA THR A 54 -3.18 -6.95 5.48
C THR A 54 -4.07 -6.35 6.56
N VAL A 55 -5.29 -5.99 6.22
CA VAL A 55 -6.29 -5.49 7.16
C VAL A 55 -7.48 -6.45 7.16
N LEU A 56 -7.90 -6.89 8.34
CA LEU A 56 -9.09 -7.70 8.51
C LEU A 56 -10.24 -6.79 8.94
N TYR A 57 -11.30 -6.79 8.15
CA TYR A 57 -12.52 -6.02 8.38
C TYR A 57 -13.71 -6.93 8.74
N SER A 58 -14.60 -6.42 9.57
CA SER A 58 -15.95 -6.93 9.81
C SER A 58 -16.96 -6.17 8.95
N ASP A 59 -17.76 -6.91 8.20
CA ASP A 59 -18.99 -6.44 7.55
C ASP A 59 -20.18 -7.02 8.33
N THR A 60 -20.55 -6.33 9.41
CA THR A 60 -21.60 -6.79 10.33
C THR A 60 -22.97 -6.95 9.65
N PRO A 61 -23.43 -6.01 8.79
CA PRO A 61 -24.71 -6.17 8.08
C PRO A 61 -24.80 -7.46 7.26
N HIS A 62 -23.71 -7.85 6.59
CA HIS A 62 -23.67 -9.05 5.75
C HIS A 62 -23.13 -10.30 6.48
N GLN A 63 -22.70 -10.17 7.74
CA GLN A 63 -22.04 -11.22 8.51
C GLN A 63 -20.82 -11.81 7.77
N GLN A 64 -19.99 -10.92 7.22
CA GLN A 64 -18.78 -11.29 6.47
C GLN A 64 -17.53 -10.75 7.15
N LEU A 65 -16.43 -11.46 6.94
CA LEU A 65 -15.08 -11.00 7.20
C LEU A 65 -14.41 -10.71 5.86
N LYS A 66 -13.75 -9.56 5.75
CA LYS A 66 -12.98 -9.19 4.55
C LYS A 66 -11.52 -8.98 4.91
N LEU A 67 -10.65 -9.83 4.38
CA LEU A 67 -9.21 -9.76 4.53
C LEU A 67 -8.61 -9.08 3.30
N VAL A 68 -8.15 -7.85 3.47
CA VAL A 68 -7.70 -6.99 2.38
C VAL A 68 -6.20 -6.85 2.44
N THR A 69 -5.51 -7.26 1.38
CA THR A 69 -4.04 -7.24 1.28
C THR A 69 -3.60 -6.14 0.33
N TYR A 70 -2.72 -5.28 0.81
CA TYR A 70 -2.07 -4.20 0.06
C TYR A 70 -0.58 -4.46 -0.09
N ARG A 71 0.02 -3.88 -1.12
CA ARG A 71 1.46 -3.68 -1.21
C ARG A 71 1.86 -2.59 -0.21
N GLN A 72 2.93 -2.81 0.53
CA GLN A 72 3.51 -1.73 1.35
C GLN A 72 4.12 -0.68 0.42
N GLN A 73 3.88 0.58 0.73
CA GLN A 73 4.45 1.72 0.02
C GLN A 73 5.10 2.67 1.02
N GLU A 74 6.25 3.24 0.66
CA GLU A 74 6.88 4.29 1.46
C GLU A 74 5.96 5.49 1.62
N ASN A 75 5.92 6.03 2.84
CA ASN A 75 5.17 7.25 3.12
C ASN A 75 6.01 8.47 2.73
N LYS A 76 5.56 9.19 1.70
CA LYS A 76 6.24 10.40 1.23
C LYS A 76 6.30 11.53 2.26
N PHE A 77 5.48 11.47 3.32
CA PHE A 77 5.41 12.50 4.36
C PHE A 77 6.15 12.13 5.65
N TRP A 78 6.45 10.84 5.86
CA TRP A 78 7.13 10.36 7.07
C TRP A 78 8.18 9.31 6.72
N TYR A 79 9.44 9.73 6.76
CA TYR A 79 10.59 8.87 6.50
C TYR A 79 10.61 7.65 7.43
N GLY A 80 10.87 6.48 6.86
CA GLY A 80 10.93 5.20 7.58
C GLY A 80 9.56 4.60 7.90
N SER A 81 8.46 5.25 7.54
CA SER A 81 7.11 4.69 7.70
C SER A 81 6.55 4.17 6.37
N LYS A 82 5.76 3.09 6.46
CA LYS A 82 5.10 2.47 5.31
C LYS A 82 3.59 2.56 5.45
N ILE A 83 2.91 2.74 4.33
CA ILE A 83 1.45 2.87 4.20
C ILE A 83 0.88 1.84 3.22
N ASN A 84 -0.44 1.72 3.20
CA ASN A 84 -1.16 0.95 2.18
C ASN A 84 -0.94 1.59 0.79
N GLY A 85 -0.27 0.86 -0.09
CA GLY A 85 -0.13 1.18 -1.51
C GLY A 85 -1.21 0.50 -2.35
N ASP A 86 -0.78 -0.17 -3.42
CA ASP A 86 -1.69 -0.87 -4.35
C ASP A 86 -2.46 -2.00 -3.67
N LEU A 87 -3.76 -2.10 -3.97
CA LEU A 87 -4.57 -3.25 -3.60
C LEU A 87 -4.07 -4.50 -4.34
N LEU A 88 -3.74 -5.54 -3.59
CA LEU A 88 -3.28 -6.81 -4.16
C LEU A 88 -4.38 -7.86 -4.17
N LYS A 89 -5.18 -7.93 -3.11
CA LYS A 89 -6.21 -8.97 -2.94
C LYS A 89 -7.25 -8.62 -1.90
N VAL A 90 -8.49 -9.03 -2.12
CA VAL A 90 -9.58 -9.06 -1.15
C VAL A 90 -10.02 -10.50 -1.01
N GLU A 91 -10.00 -11.05 0.20
CA GLU A 91 -10.57 -12.34 0.51
C GLU A 91 -11.75 -12.16 1.44
N THR A 92 -12.89 -12.77 1.13
CA THR A 92 -14.06 -12.73 1.98
C THR A 92 -14.38 -14.11 2.52
N ALA A 93 -14.76 -14.17 3.79
CA ALA A 93 -15.35 -15.32 4.42
C ALA A 93 -16.74 -14.93 4.94
N ASP A 94 -17.77 -15.71 4.63
CA ASP A 94 -19.08 -15.54 5.24
C ASP A 94 -19.35 -16.58 6.33
N ARG A 95 -20.42 -16.36 7.11
CA ARG A 95 -20.84 -17.27 8.18
C ARG A 95 -21.26 -18.68 7.69
N LYS A 96 -21.61 -18.82 6.41
CA LYS A 96 -22.02 -20.09 5.81
C LYS A 96 -20.82 -20.91 5.32
N GLY A 97 -19.60 -20.38 5.45
CA GLY A 97 -18.37 -21.03 5.00
C GLY A 97 -18.10 -20.83 3.50
N TYR A 98 -18.73 -19.86 2.85
CA TYR A 98 -18.33 -19.46 1.50
C TYR A 98 -17.10 -18.57 1.57
N TYR A 99 -16.13 -18.89 0.72
CA TYR A 99 -14.87 -18.16 0.59
C TYR A 99 -14.71 -17.68 -0.85
N HIS A 100 -14.43 -16.39 -1.01
CA HIS A 100 -14.09 -15.83 -2.31
C HIS A 100 -12.84 -14.96 -2.21
N SER A 101 -12.10 -14.83 -3.31
CA SER A 101 -10.90 -14.01 -3.38
C SER A 101 -10.85 -13.25 -4.70
N GLU A 102 -10.41 -12.00 -4.67
CA GLU A 102 -10.33 -11.14 -5.85
C GLU A 102 -9.08 -10.25 -5.80
N PRO A 103 -8.20 -10.27 -6.81
CA PRO A 103 -8.15 -11.18 -7.95
C PRO A 103 -7.63 -12.59 -7.57
N GLY A 104 -8.00 -13.60 -8.35
CA GLY A 104 -7.42 -14.95 -8.27
C GLY A 104 -8.28 -15.97 -7.50
N LYS A 105 -7.77 -17.20 -7.39
CA LYS A 105 -8.45 -18.30 -6.68
C LYS A 105 -8.12 -18.29 -5.19
N VAL A 106 -9.06 -18.80 -4.40
CA VAL A 106 -8.96 -18.90 -2.93
C VAL A 106 -7.71 -19.70 -2.55
N VAL A 107 -6.81 -19.08 -1.79
CA VAL A 107 -5.70 -19.76 -1.12
C VAL A 107 -6.02 -19.74 0.36
N ASP A 108 -6.73 -20.79 0.81
CA ASP A 108 -7.08 -21.07 2.21
C ASP A 108 -7.34 -19.82 3.08
N THR A 109 -8.33 -19.01 2.68
CA THR A 109 -8.80 -17.85 3.43
C THR A 109 -9.08 -18.16 4.91
N PRO A 110 -9.71 -19.30 5.28
CA PRO A 110 -9.91 -19.68 6.67
C PRO A 110 -8.63 -19.74 7.48
N ALA A 111 -7.62 -20.48 7.00
CA ALA A 111 -6.38 -20.64 7.72
C ALA A 111 -5.66 -19.30 7.92
N ARG A 112 -5.73 -18.40 6.94
CA ARG A 112 -5.12 -17.07 7.06
C ARG A 112 -5.83 -16.16 8.03
N ILE A 113 -7.17 -16.10 8.01
CA ILE A 113 -7.94 -15.32 8.99
C ILE A 113 -7.66 -15.85 10.39
N ARG A 114 -7.70 -17.18 10.57
CA ARG A 114 -7.38 -17.82 11.84
C ARG A 114 -5.96 -17.50 12.29
N PHE A 115 -4.97 -17.63 11.41
CA PHE A 115 -3.59 -17.28 11.70
C PHE A 115 -3.45 -15.85 12.22
N ILE A 116 -4.17 -14.88 11.62
CA ILE A 116 -4.14 -13.47 12.04
C ILE A 116 -4.80 -13.28 13.40
N LEU A 117 -5.96 -13.92 13.63
CA LEU A 117 -6.67 -13.83 14.90
C LEU A 117 -5.93 -14.53 16.06
N ASP A 118 -5.15 -15.56 15.74
CA ASP A 118 -4.35 -16.32 16.72
C ASP A 118 -3.03 -15.60 17.06
N GLN A 119 -2.67 -14.49 16.39
CA GLN A 119 -1.46 -13.73 16.73
C GLN A 119 -1.59 -13.05 18.09
N GLN A 120 -0.52 -13.10 18.89
CA GLN A 120 -0.42 -12.26 20.09
C GLN A 120 -0.14 -10.80 19.67
N PRO A 121 -0.87 -9.82 20.25
CA PRO A 121 -0.58 -8.41 20.01
C PRO A 121 0.86 -8.07 20.40
N ALA A 122 1.52 -7.21 19.62
CA ALA A 122 2.80 -6.67 20.02
C ALA A 122 2.63 -5.83 21.30
N ALA A 123 3.31 -6.23 22.38
CA ALA A 123 3.41 -5.45 23.60
C ALA A 123 4.59 -4.49 23.47
N PHE A 124 4.32 -3.19 23.39
CA PHE A 124 5.35 -2.17 23.46
C PHE A 124 5.58 -1.80 24.93
N PRO A 125 6.83 -1.76 25.42
CA PRO A 125 7.13 -1.20 26.72
C PRO A 125 6.60 0.23 26.80
N GLN A 126 5.90 0.56 27.89
CA GLN A 126 5.48 1.93 28.19
C GLN A 126 6.59 2.72 28.87
#